data_AF-A0A2I3SRD6-F1
#
_entry.id   AF-A0A2I3SRD6-F1
#
_cell.length_a   1.000
_cell.length_b   1.000
_cell.length_c   1.000
_cell.angle_alpha   90.00
_cell.angle_beta   90.00
_cell.angle_gamma   90.00
#
_symmetry.space_group_name_H-M   'P 1'
#
loop_
_entity.id
_entity.type
_entity.pdbx_description
1 polymer ?
#
loop_
_entity_poly.entity_id
_entity_poly.type
_entity_poly.pdbx_seq_one_letter_code
_entity_poly.pdbx_strand_id
1 'polypeptide(L)'
;MARLAAVLWNLCVTAVLVTSATQGLSRAGLPFGLMRRELACEGYPIELRCPGSDVIMVENANYGRTDDKICDADPFQMENVQCYLPDAFKIMSQRCNNRTQCVVVAGSDAFPDPCPGTYKYLEVQYDCVPYNDM
;
A
#
# COMPACT_ATOMS: atom_id res chain seq x y z
N MET A 1 60.49 21.82 7.40
CA MET A 1 59.24 22.60 7.22
C MET A 1 58.35 22.07 6.08
N ALA A 2 58.87 21.58 4.94
CA ALA A 2 58.05 21.16 3.79
C ALA A 2 57.39 19.77 3.88
N ARG A 3 57.80 18.89 4.81
CA ARG A 3 57.25 17.52 4.92
C ARG A 3 55.94 17.41 5.71
N LEU A 4 55.63 18.39 6.57
CA LEU A 4 54.39 18.41 7.35
C LEU A 4 53.19 18.88 6.52
N ALA A 5 53.41 19.79 5.57
CA ALA A 5 52.35 20.35 4.71
C ALA A 5 51.77 19.32 3.70
N ALA A 6 52.61 18.42 3.17
CA ALA A 6 52.17 17.40 2.20
C ALA A 6 51.32 16.28 2.85
N VAL A 7 51.60 15.94 4.12
CA VAL A 7 50.83 14.96 4.89
C VAL A 7 49.44 15.50 5.22
N LEU A 8 49.36 16.79 5.58
CA LEU A 8 48.10 17.48 5.85
C LEU A 8 47.23 17.64 4.59
N TRP A 9 47.84 17.85 3.41
CA TRP A 9 47.11 17.92 2.13
C TRP A 9 46.51 16.56 1.73
N ASN A 10 47.28 15.47 1.85
CA ASN A 10 46.81 14.12 1.51
C ASN A 10 45.69 13.62 2.46
N LEU A 11 45.73 13.97 3.74
CA LEU A 11 44.67 13.66 4.71
C LEU A 11 43.33 14.35 4.36
N CYS A 12 43.37 15.58 3.83
CA CYS A 12 42.17 16.28 3.36
C CYS A 12 41.59 15.67 2.08
N VAL A 13 42.43 15.24 1.12
CA VAL A 13 41.95 14.68 -0.16
C VAL A 13 41.30 13.30 0.04
N THR A 14 41.83 12.47 0.94
CA THR A 14 41.18 11.19 1.31
C THR A 14 39.86 11.39 2.05
N ALA A 15 39.70 12.49 2.80
CA ALA A 15 38.46 12.77 3.52
C ALA A 15 37.31 13.19 2.58
N VAL A 16 37.61 13.81 1.43
CA VAL A 16 36.60 14.31 0.49
C VAL A 16 36.04 13.20 -0.42
N LEU A 17 36.81 12.16 -0.73
CA LEU A 17 36.38 11.10 -1.66
C LEU A 17 35.47 10.03 -1.04
N VAL A 18 35.33 9.98 0.29
CA VAL A 18 34.56 8.92 0.98
C VAL A 18 33.14 9.37 1.36
N THR A 19 32.77 10.64 1.17
CA THR A 19 31.47 11.15 1.67
C THR A 19 30.35 11.22 0.65
N SER A 20 30.57 10.83 -0.61
CA SER A 20 29.46 10.57 -1.54
C SER A 20 28.85 9.18 -1.28
N ALA A 21 28.53 8.87 -0.02
CA ALA A 21 27.59 7.81 0.28
C ALA A 21 26.22 8.32 -0.16
N THR A 22 25.73 7.75 -1.26
CA THR A 22 24.37 7.85 -1.73
C THR A 22 23.42 7.62 -0.54
N GLN A 23 22.92 8.70 0.05
CA GLN A 23 21.70 8.62 0.85
C GLN A 23 20.57 8.39 -0.15
N GLY A 24 20.48 7.14 -0.62
CA GLY A 24 19.22 6.64 -1.11
C GLY A 24 18.22 6.86 0.01
N LEU A 25 17.11 7.51 -0.33
CA LEU A 25 15.95 7.60 0.52
C LEU A 25 15.49 6.17 0.82
N SER A 26 16.04 5.56 1.86
CA SER A 26 15.56 4.29 2.36
C SER A 26 14.11 4.52 2.76
N ARG A 27 13.21 3.73 2.15
CA ARG A 27 11.81 3.59 2.57
C ARG A 27 11.78 2.93 3.96
N ALA A 28 12.32 3.62 4.97
CA ALA A 28 12.09 3.26 6.36
C ALA A 28 10.58 3.25 6.53
N GLY A 29 10.05 2.06 6.79
CA GLY A 29 8.62 1.80 6.88
C GLY A 29 7.96 2.85 7.77
N LEU A 30 6.87 3.42 7.27
CA LEU A 30 5.97 4.24 8.07
C LEU A 30 5.64 3.48 9.37
N PRO A 31 5.58 4.17 10.52
CA PRO A 31 5.46 3.51 11.82
C PRO A 31 4.22 2.60 11.89
N PHE A 32 4.35 1.51 12.66
CA PHE A 32 3.22 0.70 13.13
C PHE A 32 2.10 1.61 13.64
N GLY A 33 0.88 1.45 13.12
CA GLY A 33 -0.28 2.30 13.43
C GLY A 33 -0.63 3.36 12.38
N LEU A 34 0.04 3.40 11.23
CA LEU A 34 -0.47 4.12 10.06
C LEU A 34 -1.35 3.18 9.22
N MET A 35 -2.66 3.23 9.46
CA MET A 35 -3.65 2.51 8.65
C MET A 35 -3.49 2.91 7.19
N ARG A 36 -3.06 1.96 6.37
CA ARG A 36 -2.90 2.14 4.93
C ARG A 36 -4.25 1.92 4.27
N ARG A 37 -4.53 2.71 3.22
CA ARG A 37 -5.76 2.63 2.44
C ARG A 37 -5.42 2.48 0.98
N GLU A 38 -5.91 1.41 0.37
CA GLU A 38 -5.75 1.13 -1.05
C GLU A 38 -7.12 1.04 -1.72
N LEU A 39 -7.17 1.40 -2.99
CA LEU A 39 -8.40 1.47 -3.76
C LEU A 39 -8.19 1.00 -5.19
N ALA A 40 -9.08 0.16 -5.69
CA ALA A 40 -9.10 -0.27 -7.09
C ALA A 40 -10.53 -0.26 -7.65
N CYS A 41 -10.68 0.25 -8.87
CA CYS A 41 -11.97 0.24 -9.58
C CYS A 41 -12.32 -1.17 -10.06
N GLU A 42 -13.61 -1.43 -10.30
CA GLU A 42 -14.09 -2.70 -10.84
C GLU A 42 -13.37 -3.05 -12.16
N GLY A 43 -12.83 -4.28 -12.21
CA GLY A 43 -12.01 -4.81 -13.30
C GLY A 43 -10.49 -4.68 -13.08
N TYR A 44 -10.05 -3.86 -12.12
CA TYR A 44 -8.63 -3.62 -11.87
C TYR A 44 -8.10 -4.41 -10.67
N PRO A 45 -6.82 -4.84 -10.68
CA PRO A 45 -6.19 -5.46 -9.53
C PRO A 45 -5.88 -4.41 -8.45
N ILE A 46 -6.14 -4.78 -7.20
CA ILE A 46 -5.60 -4.09 -6.01
C ILE A 46 -4.35 -4.81 -5.53
N GLU A 47 -3.35 -4.05 -5.10
CA GLU A 47 -2.10 -4.58 -4.57
C GLU A 47 -1.82 -4.01 -3.17
N LEU A 48 -1.70 -4.90 -2.18
CA LEU A 48 -1.32 -4.56 -0.81
C LEU A 48 0.12 -5.00 -0.57
N ARG A 49 0.95 -4.14 0.04
CA ARG A 49 2.36 -4.43 0.33
C ARG A 49 2.79 -3.87 1.67
N CYS A 50 3.44 -4.72 2.46
CA CYS A 50 4.10 -4.34 3.71
C CYS A 50 5.62 -4.24 3.55
N PRO A 51 6.27 -3.31 4.26
CA PRO A 51 7.72 -3.17 4.23
C PRO A 51 8.41 -4.29 5.02
N GLY A 52 9.63 -4.67 4.59
CA GLY A 52 10.47 -5.61 5.34
C GLY A 52 9.84 -6.99 5.50
N SER A 53 9.75 -7.47 6.73
CA SER A 53 9.17 -8.75 7.13
C SER A 53 7.77 -8.62 7.73
N ASP A 54 7.19 -7.42 7.70
CA ASP A 54 5.84 -7.20 8.21
C ASP A 54 4.82 -7.89 7.31
N VAL A 55 3.68 -8.20 7.90
CA VAL A 55 2.58 -8.90 7.24
C VAL A 55 1.32 -8.04 7.29
N ILE A 56 0.50 -8.20 6.25
CA ILE A 56 -0.76 -7.51 6.09
C ILE A 56 -1.74 -8.00 7.16
N MET A 57 -2.40 -7.06 7.83
CA MET A 57 -3.54 -7.27 8.70
C MET A 57 -4.68 -6.38 8.17
N VAL A 58 -5.68 -6.99 7.54
CA VAL A 58 -6.84 -6.27 7.03
C VAL A 58 -7.73 -5.83 8.21
N GLU A 59 -7.99 -4.52 8.29
CA GLU A 59 -8.85 -3.91 9.31
C GLU A 59 -10.27 -3.71 8.81
N ASN A 60 -10.41 -3.29 7.54
CA ASN A 60 -11.71 -3.10 6.91
C ASN A 60 -11.61 -3.28 5.39
N ALA A 61 -12.67 -3.78 4.76
CA ALA A 61 -12.75 -3.77 3.30
C ALA A 61 -14.20 -3.68 2.84
N ASN A 62 -14.43 -2.93 1.76
CA ASN A 62 -15.72 -2.82 1.11
C ASN A 62 -15.57 -2.96 -0.41
N TYR A 63 -16.35 -3.86 -1.00
CA TYR A 63 -16.54 -3.92 -2.45
C TYR A 63 -17.94 -3.37 -2.76
N GLY A 64 -18.02 -2.23 -3.44
CA GLY A 64 -19.27 -1.53 -3.66
C GLY A 64 -19.05 -0.09 -4.11
N ARG A 65 -19.89 0.84 -3.64
CA ARG A 65 -19.75 2.28 -3.91
C ARG A 65 -20.30 3.08 -2.74
N THR A 66 -19.47 3.96 -2.20
CA THR A 66 -19.76 4.82 -1.03
C THR A 66 -19.56 6.31 -1.32
N ASP A 67 -19.01 6.64 -2.50
CA ASP A 67 -18.63 7.98 -2.93
C ASP A 67 -18.94 8.16 -4.44
N ASP A 68 -19.43 9.34 -4.80
CA ASP A 68 -19.83 9.73 -6.16
C ASP A 68 -18.68 10.32 -6.99
N LYS A 69 -17.44 10.31 -6.48
CA LYS A 69 -16.25 10.86 -7.17
C LYS A 69 -15.17 9.83 -7.42
N ILE A 70 -15.25 8.68 -6.78
CA ILE A 70 -14.28 7.60 -6.91
C ILE A 70 -14.64 6.76 -8.14
N CYS A 71 -13.65 6.40 -8.96
CA CYS A 71 -13.83 5.58 -10.15
C CYS A 71 -14.91 6.16 -11.09
N ASP A 72 -14.54 7.25 -11.78
CA ASP A 72 -15.41 8.00 -12.68
C ASP A 72 -15.91 7.12 -13.84
N ALA A 73 -17.21 7.24 -14.13
CA ALA A 73 -17.97 6.41 -15.07
C ALA A 73 -19.25 7.14 -15.51
N ASP A 74 -20.18 6.44 -16.17
CA ASP A 74 -21.46 7.04 -16.55
C ASP A 74 -22.25 7.49 -15.30
N PRO A 75 -22.91 8.67 -15.32
CA PRO A 75 -23.61 9.21 -14.15
C PRO A 75 -24.63 8.25 -13.53
N PHE A 76 -25.33 7.48 -14.37
CA PHE A 76 -26.29 6.46 -13.91
C PHE A 76 -25.66 5.35 -13.08
N GLN A 77 -24.37 5.04 -13.31
CA GLN A 77 -23.65 4.00 -12.58
C GLN A 77 -23.02 4.51 -11.28
N MET A 78 -23.03 5.82 -11.05
CA MET A 78 -22.42 6.48 -9.88
C MET A 78 -23.45 7.02 -8.89
N GLU A 79 -24.74 7.06 -9.28
CA GLU A 79 -25.84 7.57 -8.45
C GLU A 79 -26.01 6.81 -7.12
N ASN A 80 -25.77 5.50 -7.13
CA ASN A 80 -25.88 4.67 -5.93
C ASN A 80 -24.58 4.67 -5.10
N VAL A 81 -24.52 5.58 -4.12
CA VAL A 81 -23.43 5.67 -3.13
C VAL A 81 -23.70 4.92 -1.83
N GLN A 82 -24.71 4.05 -1.78
CA GLN A 82 -25.06 3.27 -0.59
C GLN A 82 -24.95 1.77 -0.88
N CYS A 83 -23.85 1.39 -1.53
CA CYS A 83 -23.58 0.00 -1.89
C CYS A 83 -22.43 -0.57 -1.07
N TYR A 84 -22.75 -1.57 -0.25
CA TYR A 84 -21.83 -2.20 0.68
C TYR A 84 -21.87 -3.72 0.54
N LEU A 85 -20.70 -4.35 0.65
CA LEU A 85 -20.58 -5.80 0.75
C LEU A 85 -19.81 -6.18 2.02
N PRO A 86 -20.50 -6.55 3.12
CA PRO A 86 -19.84 -6.94 4.38
C PRO A 86 -18.88 -8.12 4.24
N ASP A 87 -19.17 -9.05 3.32
CA ASP A 87 -18.33 -10.22 3.05
C ASP A 87 -16.98 -9.86 2.41
N ALA A 88 -16.83 -8.64 1.86
CA ALA A 88 -15.57 -8.18 1.29
C ALA A 88 -14.43 -8.20 2.30
N PHE A 89 -14.69 -7.81 3.56
CA PHE A 89 -13.73 -7.90 4.65
C PHE A 89 -13.22 -9.32 4.82
N LYS A 90 -14.11 -10.31 4.93
CA LYS A 90 -13.74 -11.71 5.11
C LYS A 90 -12.92 -12.24 3.94
N ILE A 91 -13.31 -11.91 2.70
CA ILE A 91 -12.60 -12.32 1.49
C ILE A 91 -11.19 -11.75 1.48
N MET A 92 -11.03 -10.46 1.78
CA MET A 92 -9.72 -9.80 1.80
C MET A 92 -8.83 -10.33 2.92
N SER A 93 -9.37 -10.51 4.13
CA SER A 93 -8.64 -11.08 5.26
C SER A 93 -8.14 -12.49 4.95
N GLN A 94 -8.98 -13.34 4.33
CA GLN A 94 -8.58 -14.70 3.95
C GLN A 94 -7.50 -14.73 2.86
N ARG A 95 -7.53 -13.79 1.91
CA ARG A 95 -6.58 -13.77 0.79
C ARG A 95 -5.25 -13.12 1.17
N CYS A 96 -5.28 -12.10 2.02
CA CYS A 96 -4.15 -11.21 2.24
C CYS A 96 -3.50 -11.29 3.63
N ASN A 97 -4.22 -11.71 4.68
CA ASN A 97 -3.61 -11.76 6.00
C ASN A 97 -2.40 -12.71 6.03
N ASN A 98 -1.42 -12.36 6.86
CA ASN A 98 -0.19 -13.14 7.08
C ASN A 98 0.72 -13.20 5.84
N ARG A 99 0.54 -12.29 4.88
CA ARG A 99 1.39 -12.14 3.69
C ARG A 99 2.03 -10.77 3.66
N THR A 100 3.25 -10.68 3.16
CA THR A 100 3.92 -9.39 2.94
C THR A 100 3.39 -8.66 1.70
N GLN A 101 2.86 -9.41 0.72
CA GLN A 101 2.26 -8.87 -0.50
C GLN A 101 1.01 -9.69 -0.87
N CYS A 102 -0.03 -9.00 -1.33
CA CYS A 102 -1.27 -9.60 -1.79
C CYS A 102 -1.80 -8.87 -3.03
N VAL A 103 -2.28 -9.60 -4.02
CA VAL A 103 -2.93 -9.04 -5.21
C VAL A 103 -4.29 -9.71 -5.39
N VAL A 104 -5.34 -8.89 -5.53
CA VAL A 104 -6.72 -9.36 -5.72
C VAL A 104 -7.36 -8.54 -6.83
N VAL A 105 -8.07 -9.19 -7.76
CA VAL A 105 -8.84 -8.47 -8.80
C VAL A 105 -10.17 -8.01 -8.21
N ALA A 106 -10.47 -6.72 -8.31
CA ALA A 106 -11.74 -6.14 -7.87
C ALA A 106 -12.83 -6.45 -8.91
N GLY A 107 -13.45 -7.63 -8.83
CA GLY A 107 -14.45 -8.04 -9.81
C GLY A 107 -15.28 -9.23 -9.35
N SER A 108 -16.25 -9.61 -10.19
CA SER A 108 -17.23 -10.66 -9.91
C SER A 108 -16.63 -12.06 -9.69
N ASP A 109 -15.42 -12.31 -10.21
CA ASP A 109 -14.68 -13.56 -9.97
C ASP A 109 -14.22 -13.70 -8.51
N ALA A 110 -14.01 -12.57 -7.84
CA ALA A 110 -13.49 -12.53 -6.48
C ALA A 110 -14.57 -12.20 -5.44
N PHE A 111 -15.56 -11.39 -5.82
CA PHE A 111 -16.60 -10.87 -4.93
C PHE A 111 -17.98 -11.05 -5.57
N PRO A 112 -19.01 -11.42 -4.80
CA PRO A 112 -20.40 -11.36 -5.28
C PRO A 112 -20.79 -9.91 -5.59
N ASP A 113 -21.79 -9.71 -6.45
CA ASP A 113 -22.26 -8.37 -6.82
C ASP A 113 -23.33 -7.86 -5.83
N PRO A 114 -23.05 -6.83 -5.02
CA PRO A 114 -24.01 -6.24 -4.09
C PRO A 114 -24.99 -5.25 -4.74
N CYS A 115 -24.65 -4.67 -5.89
CA CYS A 115 -25.44 -3.63 -6.55
C CYS A 115 -25.26 -3.67 -8.09
N PRO A 116 -26.02 -4.54 -8.78
CA PRO A 116 -25.96 -4.64 -10.23
C PRO A 116 -26.30 -3.31 -10.91
N GLY A 117 -25.54 -2.95 -11.93
CA GLY A 117 -25.70 -1.69 -12.68
C GLY A 117 -24.98 -0.48 -12.08
N THR A 118 -24.46 -0.58 -10.86
CA THR A 118 -23.55 0.41 -10.27
C THR A 118 -22.11 0.04 -10.59
N TYR A 119 -21.29 1.02 -11.00
CA TYR A 119 -19.86 0.80 -11.23
C TYR A 119 -19.15 0.76 -9.89
N LYS A 120 -18.57 -0.37 -9.49
CA LYS A 120 -18.08 -0.56 -8.11
C LYS A 120 -16.58 -0.26 -7.99
N TYR A 121 -16.12 -0.18 -6.75
CA TYR A 121 -14.70 -0.19 -6.40
C TYR A 121 -14.49 -1.01 -5.13
N LEU A 122 -13.27 -1.54 -4.99
CA LEU A 122 -12.78 -2.19 -3.79
C LEU A 122 -11.94 -1.18 -3.01
N GLU A 123 -12.35 -0.90 -1.78
CA GLU A 123 -11.59 -0.08 -0.82
C GLU A 123 -11.14 -0.98 0.34
N VAL A 124 -9.85 -0.96 0.65
CA VAL A 124 -9.25 -1.83 1.69
C VAL A 124 -8.40 -0.98 2.61
N GLN A 125 -8.66 -1.12 3.92
CA GLN A 125 -7.89 -0.53 5.00
C GLN A 125 -7.13 -1.65 5.71
N TYR A 126 -5.82 -1.52 5.80
CA TYR A 126 -4.95 -2.54 6.39
C TYR A 126 -3.76 -1.92 7.11
N ASP A 127 -3.26 -2.66 8.08
CA ASP A 127 -2.02 -2.38 8.76
C ASP A 127 -0.92 -3.38 8.37
N CYS A 128 0.32 -2.97 8.61
CA CYS A 128 1.48 -3.84 8.53
C CYS A 128 1.97 -4.08 9.94
N VAL A 129 1.88 -5.33 10.39
CA VAL A 129 2.29 -5.76 11.73
C VAL A 129 3.44 -6.74 11.64
N PRO A 130 4.31 -6.82 12.65
CA PRO A 130 5.33 -7.87 12.69
C PRO A 130 4.63 -9.23 12.73
N TYR A 131 5.17 -10.22 12.01
CA TYR A 131 4.60 -11.58 11.97
C TYR A 131 4.43 -12.22 13.36
N ASN A 132 5.25 -11.81 14.33
CA ASN A 132 5.23 -12.35 15.68
C ASN A 132 4.08 -11.81 16.55
N ASP A 133 3.35 -10.79 16.08
CA ASP A 133 2.27 -10.10 16.81
C ASP A 133 0.86 -10.50 16.33
N MET A 134 0.75 -11.53 15.47
CA MET A 134 -0.51 -12.17 15.04
C MET A 134 -0.88 -13.35 15.92
#